data_AF-A0A3L7S6R5-F1
#
_entry.id   AF-A0A3L7S6R5-F1
#
_cell.length_a   1.000
_cell.length_b   1.000
_cell.length_c   1.000
_cell.angle_alpha   90.00
_cell.angle_beta   90.00
_cell.angle_gamma   90.00
#
_symmetry.space_group_name_H-M   'P 1'
#
loop_
_entity.id
_entity.type
_entity.pdbx_description
1 polymer ?
#
loop_
_entity_poly.entity_id
_entity_poly.type
_entity_poly.pdbx_seq_one_letter_code
_entity_poly.pdbx_strand_id
1 'polypeptide(L)' 'MSNVPRCQIVPLAGHQTSISIDDREILRWNFGNDYPRPFFFPVVAPSGALLTRMGHPGAP' A
#
# COMPACT_ATOMS: atom_id res chain seq x y z
N MET A 1 5.20 14.77 -23.03
CA MET A 1 4.30 14.27 -21.97
C MET A 1 4.71 12.85 -21.67
N SER A 2 5.12 12.55 -20.43
CA SER A 2 5.42 11.19 -20.02
C SER A 2 4.13 10.37 -20.08
N ASN A 3 4.09 9.31 -20.90
CA ASN A 3 2.94 8.42 -21.00
C ASN A 3 2.99 7.42 -19.83
N VAL A 4 2.76 7.93 -18.61
CA VAL A 4 2.72 7.09 -17.42
C VAL A 4 1.41 6.29 -17.45
N PRO A 5 1.46 4.95 -17.32
CA PRO A 5 0.25 4.15 -17.22
C PRO A 5 -0.60 4.60 -16.03
N ARG A 6 -1.91 4.74 -16.23
CA ARG A 6 -2.85 5.10 -15.15
C ARG A 6 -2.72 4.19 -13.92
N CYS A 7 -2.52 2.90 -14.13
CA CYS A 7 -2.30 1.93 -13.07
C CYS A 7 -0.85 1.45 -13.12
N GLN A 8 -0.17 1.45 -11.98
CA GLN A 8 1.22 1.00 -11.90
C GLN A 8 1.45 0.08 -10.72
N ILE A 9 2.46 -0.77 -10.88
CA ILE A 9 2.99 -1.65 -9.86
C ILE A 9 4.50 -1.41 -9.85
N VAL A 10 5.01 -0.80 -8.78
CA VAL A 10 6.40 -0.35 -8.68
C VAL A 10 7.09 -1.12 -7.55
N PRO A 11 8.11 -1.94 -7.86
CA PRO A 11 8.95 -2.55 -6.84
C PRO A 11 9.70 -1.48 -6.05
N LEU A 12 9.77 -1.65 -4.73
CA LEU A 12 10.52 -0.78 -3.83
C LEU A 12 11.57 -1.60 -3.07
N ALA A 13 12.54 -0.91 -2.46
CA ALA A 13 13.50 -1.54 -1.56
C ALA A 13 12.78 -2.21 -0.36
N GLY A 14 13.40 -3.21 0.26
CA GLY A 14 12.82 -3.88 1.43
C GLY A 14 11.69 -4.87 1.12
N HIS A 15 11.73 -5.49 -0.07
CA HIS A 15 10.78 -6.56 -0.46
C HIS A 15 9.32 -6.10 -0.35
N GLN A 16 9.03 -4.97 -0.99
CA GLN A 16 7.69 -4.40 -1.03
C GLN A 16 7.38 -3.86 -2.42
N THR A 17 6.10 -3.78 -2.76
CA THR A 17 5.62 -3.26 -4.04
C THR A 17 4.49 -2.28 -3.81
N SER A 18 4.62 -1.08 -4.39
CA SER A 18 3.59 -0.04 -4.40
C SER A 18 2.66 -0.22 -5.58
N ILE A 19 1.36 -0.08 -5.33
CA ILE A 19 0.32 -0.15 -6.35
C ILE A 19 -0.38 1.20 -6.38
N SER A 20 -0.31 1.88 -7.53
CA SER A 20 -0.88 3.21 -7.72
C SER A 20 -1.93 3.26 -8.81
N ILE A 21 -2.90 4.17 -8.64
CA ILE A 21 -3.85 4.59 -9.66
C ILE A 21 -3.79 6.12 -9.72
N ASP A 22 -3.64 6.68 -10.92
CA ASP A 22 -3.54 8.13 -11.12
C ASP A 22 -2.43 8.75 -10.22
N ASP A 23 -1.25 8.11 -10.21
CA ASP A 23 -0.06 8.43 -9.40
C ASP A 23 -0.26 8.41 -7.86
N ARG A 24 -1.40 7.91 -7.38
CA ARG A 24 -1.71 7.78 -5.96
C ARG A 24 -1.55 6.34 -5.50
N GLU A 25 -0.70 6.09 -4.50
CA GLU A 25 -0.61 4.76 -3.86
C GLU A 25 -1.94 4.41 -3.19
N ILE A 26 -2.55 3.31 -3.64
CA ILE A 26 -3.81 2.78 -3.08
C ILE A 26 -3.58 1.54 -2.23
N LEU A 27 -2.48 0.83 -2.47
CA LEU A 27 -2.17 -0.44 -1.84
C LEU A 27 -0.66 -0.65 -1.85
N ARG A 28 -0.13 -1.26 -0.79
CA ARG A 28 1.24 -1.76 -0.78
C ARG A 28 1.28 -3.19 -0.29
N TRP A 29 1.99 -4.02 -1.04
CA TRP A 29 2.29 -5.39 -0.65
C TRP A 29 3.67 -5.44 -0.02
N ASN A 30 3.72 -5.80 1.26
CA ASN A 30 4.94 -6.07 2.00
C ASN A 30 5.13 -7.58 2.05
N PHE A 31 6.22 -8.08 1.46
CA PHE A 31 6.52 -9.52 1.37
C PHE A 31 7.93 -9.87 1.84
N GLY A 32 8.59 -8.94 2.55
CA GLY A 32 9.88 -9.18 3.19
C GLY A 32 9.78 -10.15 4.36
N ASN A 33 10.89 -10.84 4.61
CA ASN A 33 11.03 -11.79 5.72
C ASN A 33 11.17 -11.12 7.10
N ASP A 34 11.19 -9.78 7.15
CA ASP A 34 11.16 -9.01 8.40
C ASP A 34 9.83 -9.19 9.16
N TYR A 35 8.80 -9.73 8.50
CA TYR A 35 7.49 -9.98 9.06
C TYR A 35 7.10 -11.46 8.97
N PRO A 36 6.27 -11.99 9.89
CA PRO A 36 5.92 -13.41 9.93
C PRO A 36 5.20 -13.94 8.68
N ARG A 37 4.59 -13.05 7.88
CA ARG A 37 3.89 -13.37 6.64
C ARG A 37 3.69 -12.10 5.82
N PRO A 38 3.51 -12.22 4.49
CA PRO A 38 3.15 -11.07 3.67
C PRO A 38 1.82 -10.44 4.09
N PHE A 39 1.71 -9.13 3.92
CA PHE A 39 0.50 -8.38 4.26
C PHE A 39 0.37 -7.13 3.40
N PHE A 40 -0.85 -6.58 3.40
CA PHE A 40 -1.17 -5.33 2.74
C PHE A 40 -1.22 -4.17 3.72
N PHE A 41 -0.34 -3.19 3.52
CA PHE A 41 -0.37 -1.93 4.26
C PHE A 41 0.52 -0.87 3.59
N PRO A 42 0.00 0.34 3.31
CA PRO A 42 -1.38 0.77 3.54
C PRO A 42 -2.39 0.14 2.56
N VAL A 43 -3.68 0.20 2.91
CA VAL A 43 -4.82 0.02 2.00
C VAL A 43 -5.67 1.29 2.06
N VAL A 44 -5.79 2.01 0.95
CA VAL A 44 -6.40 3.35 0.91
C VAL A 44 -7.68 3.32 0.07
N ALA A 45 -8.79 3.80 0.64
CA ALA A 45 -10.07 3.93 -0.05
C ALA A 45 -10.01 5.03 -1.12
N PRO A 46 -10.96 5.04 -2.09
CA PRO A 46 -11.08 6.15 -3.05
C PRO A 46 -11.21 7.53 -2.38
N SER A 47 -11.86 7.60 -1.22
CA SER A 47 -11.98 8.82 -0.40
C SER A 47 -10.66 9.29 0.22
N GLY A 48 -9.62 8.46 0.19
CA GLY A 48 -8.36 8.67 0.89
C GLY A 48 -8.29 8.14 2.31
N ALA A 49 -9.38 7.57 2.81
CA ALA A 49 -9.36 6.95 4.13
C ALA A 49 -8.46 5.69 4.13
N LEU A 50 -7.62 5.55 5.16
CA LEU A 50 -6.89 4.32 5.42
C LEU A 50 -7.88 3.26 5.92
N LEU A 51 -7.96 2.13 5.20
CA LEU A 51 -8.87 1.03 5.53
C LEU A 51 -8.25 0.05 6.53
N THR A 52 -6.92 0.06 6.68
CA THR A 52 -6.26 -0.70 7.73
C THR A 52 -6.43 0.03 9.06
N ARG A 53 -7.22 -0.55 9.97
CA ARG A 53 -7.21 -0.14 11.38
C ARG A 53 -5.99 -0.75 12.07
N MET A 54 -5.07 0.11 12.48
CA MET A 54 -3.96 -0.28 13.35
C MET A 54 -4.39 -0.09 14.81
N GLY A 55 -4.29 -1.15 15.61
CA GLY A 55 -4.60 -1.12 17.04
C GLY A 55 -5.95 -1.75 17.43
N HIS A 56 -6.15 -1.90 18.74
CA HIS A 56 -7.39 -2.41 19.33
C HIS A 56 -8.46 -1.31 19.37
N PRO A 57 -9.73 -1.61 19.03
CA PRO A 57 -10.82 -0.65 19.25
C PRO A 57 -10.84 -0.18 20.71
N GLY A 58 -10.78 1.13 20.95
CA GLY A 58 -10.89 1.71 22.30
C GLY A 58 -9.58 1.94 23.06
N ALA A 59 -8.41 1.76 22.43
CA ALA A 59 -7.19 2.40 22.96
C ALA A 59 -7.35 3.93 22.86
N PRO A 60 -7.07 4.69 23.95
CA PRO A 60 -7.18 6.16 23.96
C PRO A 60 -6.20 6.84 23.00
#